data_AF-A0A1I1LSX4-F1
#
_entry.id   AF-A0A1I1LSX4-F1
#
_cell.length_a   1.000
_cell.length_b   1.000
_cell.length_c   1.000
_cell.angle_alpha   90.00
_cell.angle_beta   90.00
_cell.angle_gamma   90.00
#
_symmetry.space_group_name_H-M   'P 1'
#
loop_
_entity.id
_entity.type
_entity.pdbx_description
1 polymer ?
#
loop_
_entity_poly.entity_id
_entity_poly.type
_entity_poly.pdbx_seq_one_letter_code
_entity_poly.pdbx_strand_id
1 'polypeptide(L)'
;MSDPVTFIDLTDLHVGNPAVQDDHLYSDTTTTLRRILAEVKTLVPQPSFIVASGDLTNQGDAGSYGNLKVIVAEAGLGPPVATALPESSLPGFPDRLQHDWRARPSSRTERDMADVSAAPKRLRRVSSTRWTPWLYLAPALITLVVWIYWPLVDALRLSFFQWNMLPNSPQLFVGWENYQRIFALPKFWQALRNTGVYILGLLPLAVLIPLGIAIYTHDLPERSRNIYRAIIFVPMIIAPVVGAAVWRWLLDPSYGLANQMIKGVGLDPVKFLSDPNVAIWTIIVITGWKLMGFSTLILSAANANINPTLIEAARMDGASKWEVIRDIRLPLLSSTVLFLVVMTILLGAQWSFTYINVLTGGGPLGSTTNIYYLLWDFGFSTMSVGWGSASAVILFLGFGVIAFVLFRLIDRYSFHDN
;
A
#
# COMPACT_ATOMS: atom_id res chain seq x y z
N MET A 1 32.14 -34.67 -8.09
CA MET A 1 32.21 -33.25 -8.48
C MET A 1 31.39 -33.13 -9.74
N SER A 2 30.17 -32.62 -9.63
CA SER A 2 29.27 -32.38 -10.77
C SER A 2 29.43 -30.93 -11.18
N ASP A 3 29.86 -30.68 -12.41
CA ASP A 3 29.96 -29.33 -12.96
C ASP A 3 28.59 -28.61 -12.85
N PRO A 4 28.57 -27.33 -12.47
CA PRO A 4 27.33 -26.58 -12.38
C PRO A 4 26.70 -26.43 -13.77
N VAL A 5 25.50 -26.96 -13.94
CA VAL A 5 24.71 -26.79 -15.17
C VAL A 5 24.15 -25.36 -15.15
N THR A 6 24.67 -24.50 -16.02
CA THR A 6 24.22 -23.11 -16.15
C THR A 6 23.10 -23.03 -17.17
N PHE A 7 21.93 -22.54 -16.75
CA PHE A 7 20.76 -22.31 -17.61
C PHE A 7 20.56 -20.82 -17.86
N ILE A 8 20.24 -20.47 -19.10
CA ILE A 8 19.83 -19.12 -19.49
C ILE A 8 18.40 -19.24 -20.00
N ASP A 9 17.48 -18.59 -19.31
CA ASP A 9 16.06 -18.53 -19.67
C ASP A 9 15.77 -17.19 -20.35
N LEU A 10 15.33 -17.25 -21.60
CA LEU A 10 15.01 -16.09 -22.42
C LEU A 10 13.49 -16.11 -22.68
N THR A 11 12.72 -15.77 -21.65
CA THR A 11 11.26 -15.62 -21.70
C THR A 11 10.83 -14.20 -22.06
N ASP A 12 9.69 -14.06 -22.74
CA ASP A 12 9.03 -12.79 -23.12
C ASP A 12 9.80 -11.85 -24.06
N LEU A 13 10.65 -12.38 -24.93
CA LEU A 13 11.35 -11.60 -25.97
C LEU A 13 10.56 -11.58 -27.28
N HIS A 14 10.13 -10.38 -27.71
CA HIS A 14 9.48 -10.18 -29.00
C HIS A 14 10.52 -10.02 -30.10
N VAL A 15 10.73 -11.03 -30.94
CA VAL A 15 11.66 -10.94 -32.09
C VAL A 15 10.87 -10.69 -33.36
N GLY A 16 10.90 -9.43 -33.83
CA GLY A 16 10.25 -9.03 -35.07
C GLY A 16 11.02 -9.49 -36.32
N ASN A 17 10.34 -9.47 -37.47
CA ASN A 17 10.97 -9.71 -38.75
C ASN A 17 11.77 -8.45 -39.17
N PRO A 18 13.10 -8.51 -39.35
CA PRO A 18 13.90 -7.34 -39.68
C PRO A 18 13.57 -6.73 -41.06
N ALA A 19 12.82 -7.44 -41.91
CA ALA A 19 12.34 -6.93 -43.20
C ALA A 19 11.00 -6.18 -43.13
N VAL A 20 10.31 -6.18 -41.98
CA VAL A 20 9.01 -5.53 -41.78
C VAL A 20 9.18 -4.46 -40.71
N GLN A 21 8.97 -3.20 -41.09
CA GLN A 21 8.99 -2.08 -40.15
C GLN A 21 7.69 -2.11 -39.34
N ASP A 22 7.76 -2.64 -38.13
CA ASP A 22 6.61 -2.81 -37.24
C ASP A 22 6.44 -1.54 -36.40
N ASP A 23 5.54 -0.64 -36.82
CA ASP A 23 5.32 0.68 -36.21
C ASP A 23 4.75 0.63 -34.77
N HIS A 24 4.50 -0.57 -34.23
CA HIS A 24 3.88 -0.79 -32.91
C HIS A 24 4.86 -1.15 -31.78
N LEU A 25 6.17 -1.25 -32.03
CA LEU A 25 7.17 -1.52 -30.99
C LEU A 25 8.11 -0.32 -30.79
N TYR A 26 8.03 0.29 -29.59
CA TYR A 26 8.80 1.46 -29.18
C TYR A 26 10.32 1.21 -29.03
N SER A 27 10.82 0.01 -29.29
CA SER A 27 12.25 -0.30 -29.30
C SER A 27 12.56 -1.42 -30.28
N ASP A 28 13.63 -1.27 -31.06
CA ASP A 28 14.20 -2.32 -31.91
C ASP A 28 14.66 -3.51 -31.04
N THR A 29 13.74 -4.45 -30.84
CA THR A 29 13.90 -5.58 -29.92
C THR A 29 15.03 -6.52 -30.35
N THR A 30 15.29 -6.61 -31.65
CA THR A 30 16.41 -7.38 -32.23
C THR A 30 17.75 -6.83 -31.79
N THR A 31 17.91 -5.51 -31.82
CA THR A 31 19.15 -4.82 -31.41
C THR A 31 19.36 -4.93 -29.89
N THR A 32 18.28 -4.90 -29.12
CA THR A 32 18.33 -5.06 -27.66
C THR A 32 18.71 -6.49 -27.28
N LEU A 33 18.15 -7.49 -27.97
CA LEU A 33 18.49 -8.90 -27.77
C LEU A 33 19.96 -9.18 -28.08
N ARG A 34 20.50 -8.64 -29.18
CA ARG A 34 21.94 -8.76 -29.52
C ARG A 34 22.83 -8.20 -28.41
N ARG A 35 22.45 -7.07 -27.81
CA ARG A 35 23.20 -6.46 -26.70
C ARG A 35 23.16 -7.32 -25.44
N ILE A 36 21.99 -7.85 -25.07
CA ILE A 36 21.84 -8.75 -23.91
C ILE A 36 22.68 -10.02 -24.11
N LEU A 37 22.63 -10.64 -25.29
CA LEU A 37 23.39 -11.85 -25.56
C LEU A 37 24.91 -11.60 -25.55
N ALA A 38 25.37 -10.42 -25.98
CA ALA A 38 26.77 -10.04 -25.87
C ALA A 38 27.22 -9.92 -24.40
N GLU A 39 26.41 -9.31 -23.53
CA GLU A 39 26.69 -9.26 -22.08
C GLU A 39 26.64 -10.64 -21.45
N VAL A 40 25.64 -11.46 -21.78
CA VAL A 40 25.50 -12.84 -21.27
C VAL A 40 26.70 -13.69 -21.63
N LYS A 41 27.26 -13.57 -22.84
CA LYS A 41 28.49 -14.27 -23.25
C LYS A 41 29.68 -13.92 -22.35
N THR A 42 29.80 -12.67 -21.91
CA THR A 42 30.89 -12.29 -20.99
C THR A 42 30.76 -12.94 -19.62
N LEU A 43 29.52 -13.20 -19.18
CA LEU A 43 29.23 -13.79 -17.88
C LEU A 43 29.29 -15.33 -17.93
N VAL A 44 28.87 -15.93 -19.04
CA VAL A 44 28.79 -17.38 -19.25
C VAL A 44 29.35 -17.72 -20.63
N PRO A 45 30.66 -18.00 -20.75
CA PRO A 45 31.29 -18.23 -22.05
C PRO A 45 30.84 -19.52 -22.75
N GLN A 46 30.43 -20.53 -21.98
CA GLN A 46 29.98 -21.84 -22.48
C GLN A 46 28.80 -22.38 -21.65
N PRO A 47 27.56 -21.92 -21.92
CA PRO A 47 26.38 -22.47 -21.24
C PRO A 47 26.13 -23.92 -21.67
N SER A 48 25.69 -24.75 -20.73
CA SER A 48 25.39 -26.16 -21.01
C SER A 48 24.08 -26.33 -21.78
N PHE A 49 23.10 -25.45 -21.54
CA PHE A 49 21.81 -25.41 -22.24
C PHE A 49 21.28 -23.97 -22.30
N ILE A 50 20.67 -23.61 -23.42
CA ILE A 50 19.91 -22.37 -23.58
C ILE A 50 18.46 -22.76 -23.85
N VAL A 51 17.55 -22.26 -23.01
CA VAL A 51 16.11 -22.45 -23.18
C VAL A 51 15.54 -21.09 -23.56
N ALA A 52 14.98 -21.01 -24.76
CA ALA A 52 14.21 -19.86 -25.19
C ALA A 52 12.75 -20.30 -25.23
N SER A 53 11.95 -19.73 -24.33
CA SER A 53 10.52 -20.04 -24.19
C SER A 53 9.78 -18.71 -24.12
N GLY A 54 9.21 -18.25 -25.22
CA GLY A 54 8.44 -17.01 -25.23
C GLY A 54 7.26 -17.12 -26.17
N ASP A 55 6.20 -16.38 -25.84
CA ASP A 55 5.07 -16.11 -26.72
C ASP A 55 5.57 -15.20 -27.87
N LEU A 56 6.27 -15.84 -28.80
CA LEU A 56 6.92 -15.21 -29.94
C LEU A 56 5.83 -14.84 -30.93
N THR A 57 5.25 -13.66 -30.70
CA THR A 57 4.17 -13.03 -31.46
C THR A 57 2.82 -13.71 -31.29
N ASN A 58 1.76 -12.91 -31.31
CA ASN A 58 0.36 -13.34 -31.38
C ASN A 58 0.03 -14.20 -32.63
N GLN A 59 1.05 -14.67 -33.39
CA GLN A 59 0.94 -15.51 -34.59
C GLN A 59 2.06 -16.57 -34.78
N GLY A 60 2.99 -16.80 -33.84
CA GLY A 60 3.88 -17.98 -33.84
C GLY A 60 4.50 -18.39 -35.18
N ASP A 61 4.97 -17.45 -36.00
CA ASP A 61 5.55 -17.74 -37.32
C ASP A 61 6.91 -18.46 -37.18
N ALA A 62 7.10 -19.55 -37.91
CA ALA A 62 8.36 -20.27 -38.05
C ALA A 62 9.55 -19.37 -38.45
N GLY A 63 9.29 -18.26 -39.15
CA GLY A 63 10.30 -17.26 -39.52
C GLY A 63 10.98 -16.58 -38.33
N SER A 64 10.24 -16.27 -37.26
CA SER A 64 10.78 -15.61 -36.06
C SER A 64 11.72 -16.53 -35.27
N TYR A 65 11.46 -17.84 -35.28
CA TYR A 65 12.35 -18.84 -34.69
C TYR A 65 13.66 -19.01 -35.46
N GLY A 66 13.60 -18.91 -36.80
CA GLY A 66 14.79 -18.89 -37.65
C GLY A 66 15.72 -17.74 -37.27
N ASN A 67 15.16 -16.54 -37.11
CA ASN A 67 15.93 -15.35 -36.73
C ASN A 67 16.53 -15.46 -35.32
N LEU A 68 15.80 -16.00 -34.34
CA LEU A 68 16.34 -16.23 -33.00
C LEU A 68 17.57 -17.15 -33.02
N LYS A 69 17.52 -18.25 -33.78
CA LYS A 69 18.65 -19.17 -33.94
C LYS A 69 19.87 -18.48 -34.56
N VAL A 70 19.65 -17.62 -35.57
CA VAL A 70 20.73 -16.84 -36.20
C VAL A 70 21.36 -15.87 -35.20
N ILE A 71 20.55 -15.13 -34.44
CA ILE A 71 21.05 -14.14 -33.47
C ILE A 71 21.85 -14.79 -32.33
N VAL A 72 21.38 -15.94 -31.82
CA VAL A 72 22.10 -16.71 -30.78
C VAL A 72 23.41 -17.30 -31.34
N ALA A 73 23.38 -17.79 -32.59
CA ALA A 73 24.58 -18.27 -33.26
C ALA A 73 25.60 -17.15 -33.54
N GLU A 74 25.16 -15.96 -33.95
CA GLU A 74 26.00 -14.76 -34.10
C GLU A 74 26.68 -14.36 -32.79
N ALA A 75 26.00 -14.51 -31.66
CA ALA A 75 26.58 -14.29 -30.34
C ALA A 75 27.66 -15.35 -29.99
N GLY A 76 27.83 -16.42 -30.78
CA GLY A 76 28.80 -17.48 -30.54
C GLY A 76 28.42 -18.41 -29.39
N LEU A 77 27.13 -18.45 -29.03
CA LEU A 77 26.54 -19.36 -28.07
C LEU A 77 26.00 -20.58 -28.86
N GLY A 78 26.88 -21.54 -29.16
CA GLY A 78 26.56 -22.74 -29.95
C GLY A 78 25.67 -23.76 -29.21
N PRO A 79 25.08 -24.75 -29.92
CA PRO A 79 24.08 -25.69 -29.38
C PRO A 79 24.60 -26.52 -28.19
N PRO A 80 23.71 -26.99 -27.29
CA PRO A 80 22.32 -27.38 -27.55
C PRO A 80 21.27 -26.34 -27.08
N VAL A 81 20.60 -25.70 -28.04
CA VAL A 81 19.39 -24.88 -27.78
C VAL A 81 18.19 -25.82 -27.84
N ALA A 82 17.58 -26.12 -26.70
CA ALA A 82 16.31 -26.84 -26.66
C ALA A 82 15.19 -25.81 -26.87
N THR A 83 14.54 -25.85 -28.04
CA THR A 83 13.42 -24.96 -28.37
C THR A 83 12.12 -25.76 -28.28
N ALA A 84 11.17 -25.32 -27.45
CA ALA A 84 9.83 -25.90 -27.41
C ALA A 84 9.00 -25.31 -28.56
N LEU A 85 8.58 -26.13 -29.51
CA LEU A 85 7.61 -25.75 -30.53
C LEU A 85 6.19 -25.88 -29.96
N PRO A 86 5.27 -24.95 -30.24
CA PRO A 86 3.84 -25.22 -30.15
C PRO A 86 3.48 -26.35 -31.12
N GLU A 87 2.62 -27.28 -30.68
CA GLU A 87 2.21 -28.49 -31.42
C GLU A 87 1.69 -28.19 -32.85
N SER A 88 1.24 -26.96 -33.10
CA SER A 88 0.74 -26.46 -34.38
C SER A 88 1.78 -26.19 -35.48
N SER A 89 3.08 -26.26 -35.16
CA SER A 89 4.17 -25.86 -36.07
C SER A 89 5.08 -26.99 -36.55
N LEU A 90 4.70 -28.24 -36.29
CA LEU A 90 5.38 -29.40 -36.88
C LEU A 90 5.06 -29.46 -38.39
N PRO A 91 6.06 -29.52 -39.29
CA PRO A 91 5.81 -29.62 -40.72
C PRO A 91 5.03 -30.90 -41.01
N GLY A 92 3.99 -30.76 -41.86
CA GLY A 92 3.03 -31.81 -42.19
C GLY A 92 3.70 -33.16 -42.44
N PHE A 93 3.35 -34.13 -41.60
CA PHE A 93 3.59 -35.54 -41.89
C PHE A 93 2.91 -35.85 -43.23
N PRO A 94 3.59 -36.51 -44.18
CA PRO A 94 2.97 -36.87 -45.45
C PRO A 94 1.70 -37.70 -45.20
N ASP A 95 0.61 -37.34 -45.87
CA ASP A 95 -0.75 -37.91 -45.80
C ASP A 95 -0.88 -39.44 -46.03
N ARG A 96 0.24 -40.16 -46.16
CA ARG A 96 0.28 -41.61 -46.39
C ARG A 96 0.26 -42.48 -45.12
N LEU A 97 0.10 -41.90 -43.93
CA LEU A 97 -0.03 -42.66 -42.68
C LEU A 97 -1.34 -42.40 -41.91
N GLN A 98 -2.33 -41.74 -42.52
CA GLN A 98 -3.64 -41.50 -41.89
C GLN A 98 -4.70 -42.57 -42.16
N HIS A 99 -4.40 -43.58 -42.98
CA HIS A 99 -5.28 -44.74 -43.20
C HIS A 99 -4.59 -46.01 -42.71
N ASP A 100 -4.85 -46.41 -41.45
CA ASP A 100 -5.02 -47.84 -41.07
C ASP A 100 -5.15 -48.14 -39.56
N TRP A 101 -5.28 -47.13 -38.68
CA TRP A 101 -5.43 -47.44 -37.24
C TRP A 101 -6.80 -47.98 -36.83
N ARG A 102 -7.80 -47.97 -37.73
CA ARG A 102 -9.17 -48.45 -37.48
C ARG A 102 -9.47 -49.83 -38.08
N ALA A 103 -8.55 -50.77 -38.00
CA ALA A 103 -8.91 -52.20 -38.14
C ALA A 103 -7.76 -53.10 -37.67
N ARG A 104 -7.86 -53.63 -36.44
CA ARG A 104 -7.52 -55.02 -36.09
C ARG A 104 -7.76 -55.25 -34.59
N PRO A 105 -8.70 -56.13 -34.21
CA PRO A 105 -8.73 -56.69 -32.87
C PRO A 105 -7.81 -57.91 -32.85
N SER A 106 -6.71 -57.86 -32.10
CA SER A 106 -5.97 -59.08 -31.78
C SER A 106 -5.40 -59.01 -30.38
N SER A 107 -6.18 -59.61 -29.47
CA SER A 107 -5.79 -60.22 -28.21
C SER A 107 -4.38 -60.83 -28.24
N ARG A 108 -3.47 -60.18 -27.51
CA ARG A 108 -2.07 -60.52 -27.14
C ARG A 108 -1.36 -59.17 -27.20
N THR A 109 -1.25 -58.42 -26.12
CA THR A 109 -0.12 -58.54 -25.18
C THR A 109 -0.41 -57.65 -23.96
N GLU A 110 -1.47 -57.93 -23.20
CA GLU A 110 -1.76 -57.20 -21.95
C GLU A 110 -0.86 -57.61 -20.77
N ARG A 111 0.08 -58.55 -20.96
CA ARG A 111 0.98 -59.02 -19.88
C ARG A 111 2.41 -58.49 -19.93
N ASP A 112 2.89 -57.96 -21.06
CA ASP A 112 4.30 -57.53 -21.16
C ASP A 112 4.49 -56.00 -21.20
N MET A 113 3.41 -55.20 -21.21
CA MET A 113 3.48 -53.73 -21.09
C MET A 113 3.31 -53.23 -19.65
N ALA A 114 3.17 -54.12 -18.68
CA ALA A 114 3.05 -53.77 -17.26
C ALA A 114 4.37 -53.29 -16.63
N ASP A 115 5.51 -53.40 -17.33
CA ASP A 115 6.84 -53.22 -16.73
C ASP A 115 7.69 -52.06 -17.31
N VAL A 116 7.10 -51.16 -18.12
CA VAL A 116 7.83 -50.01 -18.71
C VAL A 116 7.23 -48.63 -18.37
N SER A 117 6.18 -48.56 -17.52
CA SER A 117 5.67 -47.28 -16.99
C SER A 117 6.26 -46.91 -15.62
N ALA A 118 7.56 -47.11 -15.44
CA ALA A 118 8.28 -46.52 -14.31
C ALA A 118 8.72 -45.10 -14.69
N ALA A 119 7.77 -44.18 -14.74
CA ALA A 119 8.08 -42.74 -14.71
C ALA A 119 9.08 -42.49 -13.57
N PRO A 120 10.16 -41.70 -13.77
CA PRO A 120 11.06 -41.39 -12.68
C PRO A 120 10.21 -40.74 -11.58
N LYS A 121 10.09 -41.42 -10.44
CA LYS A 121 9.40 -40.91 -9.26
C LYS A 121 10.04 -39.56 -8.97
N ARG A 122 9.37 -38.46 -9.39
CA ARG A 122 9.67 -37.12 -8.91
C ARG A 122 9.67 -37.27 -7.41
N LEU A 123 10.86 -37.24 -6.81
CA LEU A 123 11.04 -37.16 -5.37
C LEU A 123 10.37 -35.87 -4.97
N ARG A 124 9.07 -35.98 -4.66
CA ARG A 124 8.30 -34.96 -4.00
C ARG A 124 8.88 -34.92 -2.60
N ARG A 125 10.03 -34.23 -2.48
CA ARG A 125 10.63 -33.80 -1.22
C ARG A 125 9.65 -32.78 -0.66
N VAL A 126 8.55 -33.28 -0.09
CA VAL A 126 7.88 -32.60 1.00
C VAL A 126 8.88 -32.72 2.14
N SER A 127 9.89 -31.84 2.13
CA SER A 127 10.78 -31.67 3.25
C SER A 127 9.89 -31.23 4.40
N SER A 128 9.63 -32.19 5.28
CA SER A 128 9.02 -32.02 6.58
C SER A 128 9.91 -31.12 7.43
N THR A 129 9.81 -29.83 7.18
CA THR A 129 10.26 -28.84 8.15
C THR A 129 9.12 -27.86 8.32
N ARG A 130 8.05 -28.33 8.99
CA ARG A 130 6.93 -27.49 9.45
C ARG A 130 7.40 -26.22 10.16
N TRP A 131 8.64 -26.21 10.64
CA TRP A 131 9.32 -25.15 11.38
C TRP A 131 10.12 -24.17 10.50
N THR A 132 10.46 -24.49 9.25
CA THR A 132 11.25 -23.60 8.39
C THR A 132 10.56 -22.25 8.15
N PRO A 133 9.24 -22.18 7.86
CA PRO A 133 8.54 -20.90 7.77
C PRO A 133 8.58 -20.10 9.09
N TRP A 134 8.48 -20.77 10.24
CA TRP A 134 8.52 -20.12 11.56
C TRP A 134 9.91 -19.58 11.90
N LEU A 135 10.98 -20.25 11.48
CA LEU A 135 12.35 -19.75 11.65
C LEU A 135 12.60 -18.47 10.85
N TYR A 136 12.02 -18.35 9.64
CA TYR A 136 12.07 -17.09 8.88
C TYR A 136 11.23 -15.98 9.52
N LEU A 137 10.11 -16.31 10.16
CA LEU A 137 9.28 -15.35 10.89
C LEU A 137 9.82 -14.98 12.28
N ALA A 138 10.69 -15.81 12.86
CA ALA A 138 11.14 -15.67 14.24
C ALA A 138 11.75 -14.29 14.55
N PRO A 139 12.67 -13.71 13.74
CA PRO A 139 13.22 -12.38 14.03
C PRO A 139 12.15 -11.28 14.06
N ALA A 140 11.17 -11.35 13.16
CA ALA A 140 10.06 -10.40 13.12
C ALA A 140 9.13 -10.56 14.34
N LEU A 141 8.77 -11.80 14.69
CA LEU A 141 7.94 -12.09 15.86
C LEU A 141 8.62 -11.69 17.18
N ILE A 142 9.92 -11.97 17.33
CA ILE A 142 10.69 -11.56 18.52
C ILE A 142 10.68 -10.04 18.64
N THR A 143 10.93 -9.31 17.56
CA THR A 143 10.91 -7.84 17.55
C THR A 143 9.53 -7.32 17.94
N LEU A 144 8.47 -7.90 17.39
CA LEU A 144 7.09 -7.51 17.69
C LEU A 144 6.76 -7.77 19.18
N VAL A 145 7.11 -8.94 19.72
CA VAL A 145 6.87 -9.28 21.13
C VAL A 145 7.64 -8.35 22.06
N VAL A 146 8.92 -8.12 21.81
CA VAL A 146 9.79 -7.32 22.70
C VAL A 146 9.41 -5.85 22.67
N TRP A 147 9.10 -5.28 21.50
CA TRP A 147 8.92 -3.83 21.36
C TRP A 147 7.45 -3.37 21.39
N ILE A 148 6.48 -4.27 21.17
CA ILE A 148 5.06 -3.92 21.15
C ILE A 148 4.30 -4.62 22.28
N TYR A 149 4.32 -5.96 22.31
CA TYR A 149 3.47 -6.70 23.26
C TYR A 149 3.98 -6.63 24.70
N TRP A 150 5.30 -6.67 24.92
CA TRP A 150 5.85 -6.55 26.27
C TRP A 150 5.52 -5.18 26.89
N PRO A 151 5.80 -4.02 26.26
CA PRO A 151 5.42 -2.72 26.81
C PRO A 151 3.91 -2.56 26.98
N LEU A 152 3.10 -3.17 26.11
CA LEU A 152 1.64 -3.17 26.24
C LEU A 152 1.19 -3.89 27.52
N VAL A 153 1.73 -5.09 27.78
CA VAL A 153 1.42 -5.85 29.00
C VAL A 153 1.94 -5.14 30.24
N ASP A 154 3.12 -4.53 30.19
CA ASP A 154 3.65 -3.78 31.32
C ASP A 154 2.84 -2.49 31.58
N ALA A 155 2.37 -1.81 30.54
CA ALA A 155 1.43 -0.68 30.69
C ALA A 155 0.09 -1.13 31.31
N LEU A 156 -0.43 -2.30 30.92
CA LEU A 156 -1.61 -2.91 31.55
C LEU A 156 -1.36 -3.28 33.02
N ARG A 157 -0.16 -3.69 33.38
CA ARG A 157 0.20 -3.92 34.77
C ARG A 157 0.25 -2.60 35.53
N LEU A 158 1.03 -1.63 35.03
CA LEU A 158 1.29 -0.33 35.65
C LEU A 158 0.03 0.52 35.83
N SER A 159 -1.01 0.31 35.02
CA SER A 159 -2.30 1.01 35.19
C SER A 159 -2.99 0.72 36.52
N PHE A 160 -2.69 -0.42 37.16
CA PHE A 160 -3.20 -0.77 38.50
C PHE A 160 -2.30 -0.28 39.64
N PHE A 161 -1.19 0.38 39.33
CA PHE A 161 -0.25 0.92 40.31
C PHE A 161 -0.27 2.45 40.32
N GLN A 162 -0.01 3.02 41.49
CA GLN A 162 0.34 4.42 41.65
C GLN A 162 1.87 4.50 41.75
N TRP A 163 2.49 5.10 40.75
CA TRP A 163 3.94 5.28 40.67
C TRP A 163 4.31 6.47 39.81
N ASN A 164 5.37 7.18 40.19
CA ASN A 164 5.83 8.39 39.50
C ASN A 164 7.28 8.30 39.01
N MET A 165 7.84 7.09 38.85
CA MET A 165 9.21 6.83 38.34
C MET A 165 10.35 7.51 39.12
N LEU A 166 10.08 8.16 40.25
CA LEU A 166 11.11 8.76 41.08
C LEU A 166 11.88 7.68 41.86
N PRO A 167 13.21 7.83 42.04
CA PRO A 167 14.05 6.81 42.68
C PRO A 167 13.57 6.34 44.06
N ASN A 168 12.89 7.22 44.81
CA ASN A 168 12.43 6.95 46.17
C ASN A 168 10.91 6.71 46.28
N SER A 169 10.20 6.54 45.15
CA SER A 169 8.76 6.29 45.16
C SER A 169 8.45 4.81 44.96
N PRO A 170 7.86 4.12 45.97
CA PRO A 170 7.45 2.74 45.80
C PRO A 170 6.26 2.62 44.85
N GLN A 171 6.20 1.52 44.11
CA GLN A 171 5.02 1.15 43.31
C GLN A 171 3.92 0.66 44.25
N LEU A 172 2.86 1.46 44.44
CA LEU A 172 1.73 1.10 45.29
C LEU A 172 0.61 0.49 44.44
N PHE A 173 0.14 -0.71 44.77
CA PHE A 173 -1.00 -1.30 44.08
C PHE A 173 -2.30 -0.63 44.54
N VAL A 174 -3.00 0.01 43.61
CA VAL A 174 -4.24 0.78 43.87
C VAL A 174 -5.46 0.17 43.16
N GLY A 175 -5.29 -0.95 42.45
CA GLY A 175 -6.36 -1.62 41.72
C GLY A 175 -7.03 -0.68 40.71
N TRP A 176 -8.35 -0.53 40.78
CA TRP A 176 -9.15 0.25 39.82
C TRP A 176 -9.20 1.77 40.10
N GLU A 177 -8.55 2.24 41.16
CA GLU A 177 -8.68 3.63 41.61
C GLU A 177 -8.23 4.65 40.54
N ASN A 178 -7.16 4.34 39.79
CA ASN A 178 -6.69 5.19 38.69
C ASN A 178 -7.79 5.40 37.64
N TYR A 179 -8.52 4.35 37.27
CA TYR A 179 -9.60 4.43 36.29
C TYR A 179 -10.77 5.28 36.80
N GLN A 180 -11.20 5.06 38.05
CA GLN A 180 -12.27 5.85 38.67
C GLN A 180 -11.92 7.35 38.71
N ARG A 181 -10.69 7.67 39.10
CA ARG A 181 -10.19 9.05 39.13
C ARG A 181 -10.18 9.65 37.72
N ILE A 182 -9.73 8.92 36.70
CA ILE A 182 -9.73 9.41 35.31
C ILE A 182 -11.14 9.69 34.81
N PHE A 183 -12.09 8.78 35.02
CA PHE A 183 -13.48 8.98 34.58
C PHE A 183 -14.19 10.10 35.34
N ALA A 184 -13.76 10.42 36.56
CA ALA A 184 -14.29 11.56 37.32
C ALA A 184 -13.76 12.92 36.84
N LEU A 185 -12.72 12.97 35.98
CA LEU A 185 -12.12 14.23 35.53
C LEU A 185 -12.94 14.88 34.40
N PRO A 186 -13.37 16.14 34.57
CA PRO A 186 -14.00 16.89 33.47
C PRO A 186 -13.09 17.03 32.24
N LYS A 187 -11.78 17.18 32.45
CA LYS A 187 -10.80 17.31 31.37
C LYS A 187 -10.70 16.05 30.49
N PHE A 188 -10.99 14.87 31.03
CA PHE A 188 -11.00 13.62 30.26
C PHE A 188 -12.14 13.62 29.25
N TRP A 189 -13.35 13.97 29.68
CA TRP A 189 -14.53 14.06 28.82
C TRP A 189 -14.43 15.19 27.80
N GLN A 190 -13.83 16.33 28.19
CA GLN A 190 -13.51 17.41 27.26
C GLN A 190 -12.54 16.92 26.17
N ALA A 191 -11.45 16.23 26.56
CA ALA A 191 -10.50 15.68 25.62
C ALA A 191 -11.11 14.64 24.67
N LEU A 192 -12.02 13.80 25.18
CA LEU A 192 -12.74 12.82 24.37
C LEU A 192 -13.69 13.49 23.37
N ARG A 193 -14.44 14.51 23.79
CA ARG A 193 -15.30 15.31 22.90
C ARG A 193 -14.46 15.99 21.81
N ASN A 194 -13.36 16.64 22.20
CA ASN A 194 -12.46 17.29 21.25
C ASN A 194 -11.87 16.27 20.26
N THR A 195 -11.52 15.07 20.73
CA THR A 195 -11.04 13.97 19.87
C THR A 195 -12.09 13.58 18.83
N GLY A 196 -13.37 13.49 19.21
CA GLY A 196 -14.47 13.31 18.27
C GLY A 196 -14.59 14.46 17.26
N VAL A 197 -14.45 15.71 17.71
CA VAL A 197 -14.44 16.89 16.81
C VAL A 197 -13.25 16.86 15.85
N TYR A 198 -12.05 16.46 16.30
CA TYR A 198 -10.89 16.25 15.44
C TYR A 198 -11.17 15.19 14.38
N ILE A 199 -11.68 14.01 14.77
CA ILE A 199 -12.00 12.94 13.83
C ILE A 199 -13.01 13.42 12.79
N LEU A 200 -14.15 13.98 13.23
CA LEU A 200 -15.22 14.43 12.34
C LEU A 200 -14.77 15.59 11.44
N GLY A 201 -14.00 16.54 11.96
CA GLY A 201 -13.47 17.66 11.20
C GLY A 201 -12.37 17.25 10.21
N LEU A 202 -11.62 16.18 10.50
CA LEU A 202 -10.59 15.67 9.61
C LEU A 202 -11.17 14.81 8.47
N LEU A 203 -12.30 14.13 8.66
CA LEU A 203 -12.94 13.33 7.59
C LEU A 203 -13.15 14.08 6.26
N PRO A 204 -13.73 15.29 6.20
CA PRO A 204 -13.87 16.00 4.94
C PRO A 204 -12.53 16.38 4.33
N LEU A 205 -11.54 16.73 5.15
CA LEU A 205 -10.21 17.15 4.69
C LEU A 205 -9.35 15.96 4.23
N ALA A 206 -9.47 14.81 4.88
CA ALA A 206 -8.68 13.61 4.59
C ALA A 206 -9.34 12.71 3.56
N VAL A 207 -10.67 12.78 3.37
CA VAL A 207 -11.39 11.85 2.49
C VAL A 207 -12.12 12.59 1.37
N LEU A 208 -13.05 13.49 1.70
CA LEU A 208 -13.94 14.09 0.70
C LEU A 208 -13.22 14.99 -0.30
N ILE A 209 -12.38 15.91 0.20
CA ILE A 209 -11.61 16.82 -0.67
C ILE A 209 -10.61 16.02 -1.52
N PRO A 210 -9.78 15.10 -0.95
CA PRO A 210 -8.89 14.24 -1.71
C PRO A 210 -9.58 13.37 -2.76
N LEU A 211 -10.78 12.86 -2.46
CA LEU A 211 -11.59 12.08 -3.42
C LEU A 211 -11.99 12.93 -4.61
N GLY A 212 -12.49 14.15 -4.37
CA GLY A 212 -12.80 15.10 -5.44
C GLY A 212 -11.56 15.38 -6.29
N ILE A 213 -10.44 15.72 -5.66
CA ILE A 213 -9.17 15.99 -6.36
C ILE A 213 -8.72 14.78 -7.18
N ALA A 214 -8.76 13.57 -6.62
CA ALA A 214 -8.33 12.34 -7.31
C ALA A 214 -9.18 12.03 -8.54
N ILE A 215 -10.49 12.27 -8.48
CA ILE A 215 -11.41 12.08 -9.61
C ILE A 215 -11.17 13.16 -10.67
N TYR A 216 -11.09 14.43 -10.29
CA TYR A 216 -10.92 15.55 -11.24
C TYR A 216 -9.54 15.58 -11.92
N THR A 217 -8.49 15.18 -11.20
CA THR A 217 -7.13 15.17 -11.75
C THR A 217 -6.83 13.97 -12.64
N HIS A 218 -7.70 12.95 -12.65
CA HIS A 218 -7.49 11.74 -13.43
C HIS A 218 -7.58 12.00 -14.94
N ASP A 219 -8.56 12.78 -15.36
CA ASP A 219 -8.84 13.10 -16.77
C ASP A 219 -7.89 14.20 -17.33
N LEU A 220 -6.93 14.67 -16.53
CA LEU A 220 -5.93 15.65 -16.96
C LEU A 220 -4.81 14.99 -17.79
N PRO A 221 -4.13 15.76 -18.67
CA PRO A 221 -2.91 15.32 -19.33
C PRO A 221 -1.87 14.84 -18.31
N GLU A 222 -1.09 13.83 -18.67
CA GLU A 222 -0.18 13.14 -17.75
C GLU A 222 0.80 14.10 -17.03
N ARG A 223 1.38 15.05 -17.76
CA ARG A 223 2.28 16.06 -17.18
C ARG A 223 1.58 16.91 -16.12
N SER A 224 0.38 17.41 -16.43
CA SER A 224 -0.42 18.21 -15.49
C SER A 224 -0.79 17.39 -14.27
N ARG A 225 -1.27 16.16 -14.47
CA ARG A 225 -1.62 15.23 -13.40
C ARG A 225 -0.46 14.98 -12.43
N ASN A 226 0.75 14.77 -12.96
CA ASN A 226 1.94 14.57 -12.14
C ASN A 226 2.34 15.83 -11.35
N ILE A 227 2.22 17.01 -11.97
CA ILE A 227 2.48 18.29 -11.29
C ILE A 227 1.48 18.52 -10.15
N TYR A 228 0.18 18.32 -10.38
CA TYR A 228 -0.84 18.47 -9.34
C TYR A 228 -0.60 17.50 -8.18
N ARG A 229 -0.31 16.23 -8.46
CA ARG A 229 0.01 15.23 -7.44
C ARG A 229 1.26 15.64 -6.65
N ALA A 230 2.30 16.14 -7.31
CA ALA A 230 3.51 16.61 -6.65
C ALA A 230 3.21 17.76 -5.69
N ILE A 231 2.53 18.81 -6.15
CA ILE A 231 2.18 19.99 -5.33
C ILE A 231 1.36 19.59 -4.10
N ILE A 232 0.37 18.73 -4.29
CA ILE A 232 -0.53 18.28 -3.22
C ILE A 232 0.18 17.37 -2.23
N PHE A 233 1.22 16.65 -2.66
CA PHE A 233 2.00 15.76 -1.81
C PHE A 233 3.13 16.47 -1.03
N VAL A 234 3.60 17.64 -1.47
CA VAL A 234 4.68 18.41 -0.78
C VAL A 234 4.46 18.52 0.74
N PRO A 235 3.27 18.86 1.26
CA PRO A 235 3.02 19.00 2.70
C PRO A 235 3.30 17.72 3.51
N MET A 236 3.12 16.55 2.89
CA MET A 236 3.31 15.26 3.54
C MET A 236 4.79 15.04 3.91
N ILE A 237 5.72 15.58 3.13
CA ILE A 237 7.16 15.43 3.34
C ILE A 237 7.67 16.36 4.46
N ILE A 238 6.98 17.46 4.74
CA ILE A 238 7.37 18.43 5.77
C ILE A 238 7.21 17.81 7.16
N ALA A 239 8.27 17.83 7.98
CA ALA A 239 8.20 17.36 9.37
C ALA A 239 7.11 18.13 10.15
N PRO A 240 6.25 17.47 10.95
CA PRO A 240 5.12 18.13 11.62
C PRO A 240 5.51 19.33 12.48
N VAL A 241 6.65 19.26 13.18
CA VAL A 241 7.20 20.36 13.99
C VAL A 241 7.59 21.58 13.13
N VAL A 242 8.22 21.34 11.98
CA VAL A 242 8.58 22.41 11.02
C VAL A 242 7.31 23.04 10.44
N GLY A 243 6.34 22.22 10.06
CA GLY A 243 5.03 22.70 9.60
C GLY A 243 4.35 23.56 10.66
N ALA A 244 4.37 23.15 11.93
CA ALA A 244 3.83 23.93 13.04
C ALA A 244 4.55 25.28 13.20
N ALA A 245 5.88 25.34 13.08
CA ALA A 245 6.62 26.60 13.15
C ALA A 245 6.21 27.59 12.04
N VAL A 246 6.06 27.09 10.80
CA VAL A 246 5.60 27.90 9.66
C VAL A 246 4.18 28.42 9.89
N TRP A 247 3.26 27.55 10.32
CA TRP A 247 1.88 27.96 10.63
C TRP A 247 1.81 28.94 11.81
N ARG A 248 2.65 28.79 12.83
CA ARG A 248 2.72 29.74 13.96
C ARG A 248 3.06 31.15 13.49
N TRP A 249 4.02 31.28 12.57
CA TRP A 249 4.37 32.58 11.98
C TRP A 249 3.25 33.11 11.08
N LEU A 250 2.67 32.24 10.23
CA LEU A 250 1.61 32.62 9.29
C LEU A 250 0.34 33.12 10.00
N LEU A 251 0.03 32.53 11.15
CA LEU A 251 -1.16 32.78 11.96
C LEU A 251 -0.94 33.79 13.09
N ASP A 252 0.21 34.47 13.10
CA ASP A 252 0.49 35.49 14.11
C ASP A 252 -0.59 36.61 14.07
N PRO A 253 -1.18 37.00 15.22
CA PRO A 253 -2.21 38.03 15.28
C PRO A 253 -1.76 39.43 14.83
N SER A 254 -0.48 39.74 14.99
CA SER A 254 0.07 41.08 14.79
C SER A 254 0.55 41.29 13.36
N TYR A 255 1.36 40.36 12.84
CA TYR A 255 2.02 40.49 11.53
C TYR A 255 1.88 39.25 10.64
N GLY A 256 1.11 38.23 11.06
CA GLY A 256 0.91 37.01 10.27
C GLY A 256 0.18 37.28 8.96
N LEU A 257 0.61 36.61 7.88
CA LEU A 257 0.03 36.78 6.53
C LEU A 257 -1.48 36.54 6.51
N ALA A 258 -1.98 35.58 7.29
CA ALA A 258 -3.41 35.29 7.36
C ALA A 258 -4.22 36.50 7.84
N ASN A 259 -3.77 37.17 8.91
CA ASN A 259 -4.43 38.36 9.43
C ASN A 259 -4.22 39.59 8.56
N GLN A 260 -3.10 39.70 7.84
CA GLN A 260 -2.93 40.75 6.83
C GLN A 260 -3.96 40.62 5.70
N MET A 261 -4.20 39.40 5.21
CA MET A 261 -5.22 39.13 4.19
C MET A 261 -6.63 39.45 4.70
N ILE A 262 -6.96 39.06 5.94
CA ILE A 262 -8.27 39.33 6.57
C ILE A 262 -8.52 40.83 6.71
N LYS A 263 -7.53 41.57 7.22
CA LYS A 263 -7.59 43.04 7.31
C LYS A 263 -7.74 43.70 5.94
N GLY A 264 -7.09 43.15 4.90
CA GLY A 264 -7.18 43.64 3.53
C GLY A 264 -8.60 43.57 2.94
N VAL A 265 -9.44 42.65 3.42
CA VAL A 265 -10.85 42.52 3.02
C VAL A 265 -11.78 43.30 3.98
N GLY A 266 -11.23 44.01 4.97
CA GLY A 266 -11.98 44.85 5.91
C GLY A 266 -12.54 44.11 7.13
N LEU A 267 -12.06 42.90 7.42
CA LEU A 267 -12.46 42.12 8.59
C LEU A 267 -11.48 42.29 9.76
N ASP A 268 -11.98 42.09 10.98
CA ASP A 268 -11.16 42.16 12.19
C ASP A 268 -10.14 41.00 12.28
N PRO A 269 -8.96 41.24 12.88
CA PRO A 269 -7.95 40.19 13.05
C PRO A 269 -8.46 39.06 13.94
N VAL A 270 -8.22 37.83 13.50
CA VAL A 270 -8.61 36.61 14.20
C VAL A 270 -7.44 36.06 14.99
N LYS A 271 -7.69 35.75 16.27
CA LYS A 271 -6.71 35.11 17.17
C LYS A 271 -6.74 33.60 17.01
N PHE A 272 -6.31 33.11 15.85
CA PHE A 272 -6.41 31.70 15.45
C PHE A 272 -6.00 30.67 16.51
N LEU A 273 -4.90 30.92 17.24
CA LEU A 273 -4.36 29.97 18.22
C LEU A 273 -4.77 30.27 19.67
N SER A 274 -5.36 31.45 19.93
CA SER A 274 -5.64 31.93 21.29
C SER A 274 -7.14 32.10 21.58
N ASP A 275 -7.99 32.02 20.56
CA ASP A 275 -9.45 31.96 20.72
C ASP A 275 -9.91 30.49 20.86
N PRO A 276 -10.57 30.10 21.97
CA PRO A 276 -11.04 28.73 22.18
C PRO A 276 -11.97 28.20 21.09
N ASN A 277 -12.74 29.08 20.44
CA ASN A 277 -13.71 28.67 19.43
C ASN A 277 -13.04 28.42 18.07
N VAL A 278 -11.88 29.04 17.81
CA VAL A 278 -11.18 28.99 16.51
C VAL A 278 -9.97 28.07 16.54
N ALA A 279 -9.32 27.90 17.69
CA ALA A 279 -8.09 27.14 17.83
C ALA A 279 -8.23 25.67 17.41
N ILE A 280 -9.33 25.01 17.81
CA ILE A 280 -9.56 23.60 17.43
C ILE A 280 -9.68 23.44 15.91
N TRP A 281 -10.45 24.31 15.24
CA TRP A 281 -10.62 24.28 13.79
C TRP A 281 -9.34 24.62 13.05
N THR A 282 -8.53 25.55 13.59
CA THR A 282 -7.23 25.89 13.03
C THR A 282 -6.31 24.66 13.02
N ILE A 283 -6.26 23.91 14.12
CA ILE A 283 -5.44 22.68 14.19
C ILE A 283 -5.99 21.60 13.25
N ILE A 284 -7.32 21.46 13.13
CA ILE A 284 -7.95 20.54 12.18
C ILE A 284 -7.53 20.87 10.75
N VAL A 285 -7.55 22.15 10.35
CA VAL A 285 -7.14 22.58 9.01
C VAL A 285 -5.66 22.30 8.77
N ILE A 286 -4.78 22.63 9.72
CA ILE A 286 -3.33 22.39 9.61
C ILE A 286 -3.03 20.89 9.48
N THR A 287 -3.69 20.07 10.31
CA THR A 287 -3.53 18.62 10.30
C THR A 287 -4.08 18.05 8.99
N GLY A 288 -5.30 18.43 8.61
CA GLY A 288 -5.97 17.99 7.39
C GLY A 288 -5.22 18.37 6.12
N TRP A 289 -4.59 19.55 6.07
CA TRP A 289 -3.74 19.98 4.95
C TRP A 289 -2.61 18.98 4.66
N LYS A 290 -1.99 18.43 5.70
CA LYS A 290 -0.96 17.38 5.54
C LYS A 290 -1.58 16.06 5.05
N LEU A 291 -2.73 15.68 5.61
CA LEU A 291 -3.42 14.42 5.28
C LEU A 291 -4.04 14.41 3.88
N MET A 292 -4.42 15.57 3.35
CA MET A 292 -4.90 15.73 1.99
C MET A 292 -3.88 15.16 0.98
N GLY A 293 -2.59 15.43 1.19
CA GLY A 293 -1.53 14.97 0.31
C GLY A 293 -1.44 13.45 0.20
N PHE A 294 -1.39 12.79 1.35
CA PHE A 294 -1.35 11.33 1.45
C PHE A 294 -2.60 10.67 0.85
N SER A 295 -3.77 11.17 1.22
CA SER A 295 -5.05 10.57 0.82
C SER A 295 -5.33 10.78 -0.67
N THR A 296 -4.95 11.93 -1.23
CA THR A 296 -5.10 12.21 -2.67
C THR A 296 -4.24 11.27 -3.48
N LEU A 297 -3.01 10.99 -3.04
CA LEU A 297 -2.11 10.07 -3.72
C LEU A 297 -2.68 8.65 -3.77
N ILE A 298 -3.18 8.15 -2.63
CA ILE A 298 -3.78 6.82 -2.54
C ILE A 298 -5.02 6.71 -3.42
N LEU A 299 -5.95 7.67 -3.31
CA LEU A 299 -7.18 7.68 -4.12
C LEU A 299 -6.88 7.83 -5.61
N SER A 300 -5.85 8.62 -5.96
CA SER A 300 -5.40 8.79 -7.33
C SER A 300 -4.80 7.51 -7.91
N ALA A 301 -4.08 6.73 -7.10
CA ALA A 301 -3.54 5.44 -7.50
C ALA A 301 -4.65 4.40 -7.66
N ALA A 302 -5.59 4.33 -6.71
CA ALA A 302 -6.76 3.47 -6.81
C ALA A 302 -7.61 3.78 -8.05
N ASN A 303 -7.85 5.07 -8.33
CA ASN A 303 -8.60 5.50 -9.51
C ASN A 303 -7.87 5.21 -10.83
N ALA A 304 -6.54 5.13 -10.81
CA ALA A 304 -5.75 4.75 -11.98
C ALA A 304 -5.79 3.23 -12.27
N ASN A 305 -6.14 2.40 -11.28
CA ASN A 305 -6.28 0.95 -11.46
C ASN A 305 -7.65 0.53 -12.00
N ILE A 306 -8.60 1.46 -12.14
CA ILE A 306 -9.92 1.16 -12.72
C ILE A 306 -9.75 0.86 -14.20
N ASN A 307 -10.27 -0.29 -14.65
CA ASN A 307 -10.18 -0.69 -16.05
C ASN A 307 -10.87 0.36 -16.96
N PRO A 308 -10.15 0.98 -17.92
CA PRO A 308 -10.71 1.99 -18.81
C PRO A 308 -11.87 1.46 -19.67
N THR A 309 -11.91 0.17 -19.98
CA THR A 309 -12.97 -0.46 -20.78
C THR A 309 -14.35 -0.32 -20.13
N LEU A 310 -14.44 -0.30 -18.80
CA LEU A 310 -15.72 -0.07 -18.09
C LEU A 310 -16.26 1.33 -18.36
N ILE A 311 -15.37 2.32 -18.42
CA ILE A 311 -15.72 3.72 -18.67
C ILE A 311 -16.07 3.92 -20.14
N GLU A 312 -15.36 3.27 -21.05
CA GLU A 312 -15.63 3.30 -22.49
C GLU A 312 -16.98 2.66 -22.82
N ALA A 313 -17.27 1.47 -22.28
CA ALA A 313 -18.56 0.81 -22.44
C ALA A 313 -19.72 1.69 -21.96
N ALA A 314 -19.61 2.27 -20.76
CA ALA A 314 -20.63 3.18 -20.23
C ALA A 314 -20.83 4.43 -21.12
N ARG A 315 -19.77 4.95 -21.73
CA ARG A 315 -19.86 6.07 -22.68
C ARG A 315 -20.55 5.66 -23.98
N MET A 316 -20.34 4.43 -24.45
CA MET A 316 -21.06 3.89 -25.61
C MET A 316 -22.57 3.74 -25.34
N ASP A 317 -22.93 3.43 -24.10
CA ASP A 317 -24.33 3.37 -23.63
C ASP A 317 -24.95 4.76 -23.37
N GLY A 318 -24.21 5.85 -23.60
CA GLY A 318 -24.69 7.23 -23.46
C GLY A 318 -24.62 7.79 -22.04
N ALA A 319 -23.89 7.13 -21.12
CA ALA A 319 -23.74 7.61 -19.75
C ALA A 319 -23.02 8.98 -19.70
N SER A 320 -23.60 9.90 -18.94
CA SER A 320 -23.02 11.21 -18.63
C SER A 320 -21.82 11.08 -17.69
N LYS A 321 -21.00 12.15 -17.61
CA LYS A 321 -19.83 12.18 -16.71
C LYS A 321 -20.22 11.96 -15.24
N TRP A 322 -21.39 12.43 -14.83
CA TRP A 322 -21.85 12.27 -13.45
C TRP A 322 -22.31 10.84 -13.15
N GLU A 323 -22.98 10.17 -14.10
CA GLU A 323 -23.34 8.76 -13.99
C GLU A 323 -22.10 7.87 -13.92
N VAL A 324 -21.08 8.13 -14.75
CA VAL A 324 -19.79 7.42 -14.66
C VAL A 324 -19.12 7.62 -13.29
N ILE A 325 -19.18 8.83 -12.72
CA ILE A 325 -18.61 9.09 -11.39
C ILE A 325 -19.41 8.34 -10.32
N ARG A 326 -20.73 8.48 -10.31
CA ARG A 326 -21.61 7.97 -9.26
C ARG A 326 -21.73 6.45 -9.28
N ASP A 327 -21.87 5.86 -10.47
CA ASP A 327 -22.27 4.47 -10.63
C ASP A 327 -21.09 3.54 -10.93
N ILE A 328 -19.94 4.08 -11.36
CA ILE A 328 -18.73 3.28 -11.65
C ILE A 328 -17.57 3.69 -10.75
N ARG A 329 -17.11 4.95 -10.81
CA ARG A 329 -15.90 5.36 -10.06
C ARG A 329 -16.09 5.29 -8.55
N LEU A 330 -17.18 5.85 -8.00
CA LEU A 330 -17.40 5.87 -6.55
C LEU A 330 -17.55 4.47 -5.93
N PRO A 331 -18.31 3.53 -6.52
CA PRO A 331 -18.38 2.15 -6.02
C PRO A 331 -17.04 1.43 -6.06
N LEU A 332 -16.28 1.55 -7.16
CA LEU A 332 -14.97 0.91 -7.28
C LEU A 332 -13.91 1.53 -6.35
N LEU A 333 -14.02 2.82 -6.05
CA LEU A 333 -13.18 3.49 -5.07
C LEU A 333 -13.62 3.27 -3.62
N SER A 334 -14.80 2.68 -3.39
CA SER A 334 -15.40 2.56 -2.05
C SER A 334 -14.50 1.84 -1.05
N SER A 335 -13.80 0.77 -1.47
CA SER A 335 -12.86 0.03 -0.62
C SER A 335 -11.70 0.92 -0.15
N THR A 336 -11.13 1.71 -1.06
CA THR A 336 -10.06 2.65 -0.71
C THR A 336 -10.55 3.82 0.14
N VAL A 337 -11.72 4.39 -0.19
CA VAL A 337 -12.36 5.45 0.60
C VAL A 337 -12.64 4.98 2.02
N LEU A 338 -13.21 3.78 2.16
CA LEU A 338 -13.55 3.21 3.45
C LEU A 338 -12.31 2.91 4.29
N PHE A 339 -11.26 2.39 3.67
CA PHE A 339 -9.94 2.26 4.31
C PHE A 339 -9.43 3.60 4.85
N LEU A 340 -9.49 4.67 4.04
CA LEU A 340 -9.07 6.01 4.47
C LEU A 340 -9.96 6.58 5.58
N VAL A 341 -11.28 6.34 5.54
CA VAL A 341 -12.21 6.72 6.61
C VAL A 341 -11.82 6.02 7.91
N VAL A 342 -11.57 4.71 7.87
CA VAL A 342 -11.18 3.93 9.06
C VAL A 342 -9.84 4.40 9.60
N MET A 343 -8.85 4.61 8.74
CA MET A 343 -7.55 5.17 9.13
C MET A 343 -7.70 6.56 9.74
N THR A 344 -8.55 7.42 9.18
CA THR A 344 -8.80 8.76 9.72
C THR A 344 -9.49 8.71 11.08
N ILE A 345 -10.46 7.81 11.27
CA ILE A 345 -11.14 7.64 12.56
C ILE A 345 -10.18 7.13 13.63
N LEU A 346 -9.35 6.13 13.31
CA LEU A 346 -8.47 5.49 14.29
C LEU A 346 -7.19 6.30 14.57
N LEU A 347 -6.64 6.98 13.57
CA LEU A 347 -5.31 7.62 13.66
C LEU A 347 -5.34 9.14 13.47
N GLY A 348 -6.43 9.70 12.94
CA GLY A 348 -6.50 11.12 12.60
C GLY A 348 -6.25 12.04 13.79
N ALA A 349 -6.84 11.72 14.95
CA ALA A 349 -6.60 12.48 16.17
C ALA A 349 -5.14 12.37 16.65
N GLN A 350 -4.48 11.22 16.49
CA GLN A 350 -3.06 11.06 16.85
C GLN A 350 -2.19 12.01 16.02
N TRP A 351 -2.46 12.17 14.73
CA TRP A 351 -1.69 13.06 13.86
C TRP A 351 -1.81 14.55 14.23
N SER A 352 -2.87 14.95 14.92
CA SER A 352 -3.02 16.33 15.43
C SER A 352 -2.17 16.61 16.68
N PHE A 353 -1.68 15.58 17.39
CA PHE A 353 -0.95 15.72 18.66
C PHE A 353 0.24 16.70 18.56
N THR A 354 1.08 16.54 17.52
CA THR A 354 2.27 17.39 17.39
C THR A 354 1.90 18.86 17.20
N TYR A 355 0.86 19.14 16.42
CA TYR A 355 0.39 20.51 16.21
C TYR A 355 -0.19 21.10 17.48
N ILE A 356 -0.96 20.32 18.26
CA ILE A 356 -1.47 20.75 19.57
C ILE A 356 -0.30 21.12 20.48
N ASN A 357 0.68 20.22 20.64
CA ASN A 357 1.82 20.40 21.54
C ASN A 357 2.68 21.62 21.17
N VAL A 358 2.97 21.84 19.88
CA VAL A 358 3.86 22.91 19.43
C VAL A 358 3.15 24.27 19.31
N LEU A 359 1.88 24.30 18.86
CA LEU A 359 1.18 25.56 18.59
C LEU A 359 0.43 26.12 19.80
N THR A 360 -0.16 25.24 20.63
CA THR A 360 -1.15 25.67 21.62
C THR A 360 -0.92 25.13 23.02
N GLY A 361 -0.16 24.03 23.18
CA GLY A 361 0.00 23.36 24.47
C GLY A 361 -1.32 22.89 25.07
N GLY A 362 -2.30 22.48 24.25
CA GLY A 362 -3.64 22.09 24.70
C GLY A 362 -4.59 23.25 25.00
N GLY A 363 -4.15 24.49 24.83
CA GLY A 363 -4.92 25.69 25.10
C GLY A 363 -5.69 26.26 23.90
N PRO A 364 -6.44 27.35 24.12
CA PRO A 364 -6.80 27.93 25.43
C PRO A 364 -7.85 27.08 26.17
N LEU A 365 -7.83 27.06 27.51
CA LEU A 365 -8.83 26.38 28.36
C LEU A 365 -9.11 24.90 28.02
N GLY A 366 -8.10 24.16 27.54
CA GLY A 366 -8.29 22.76 27.13
C GLY A 366 -9.06 22.58 25.83
N SER A 367 -9.38 23.65 25.09
CA SER A 367 -10.19 23.60 23.86
C SER A 367 -9.55 22.80 22.72
N THR A 368 -8.22 22.70 22.70
CA THR A 368 -7.47 21.92 21.70
C THR A 368 -6.91 20.61 22.25
N THR A 369 -7.05 20.38 23.56
CA THR A 369 -6.61 19.13 24.19
C THR A 369 -7.42 17.97 23.62
N ASN A 370 -6.74 17.07 22.91
CA ASN A 370 -7.28 15.76 22.54
C ASN A 370 -6.78 14.68 23.50
N ILE A 371 -7.27 13.46 23.33
CA ILE A 371 -6.99 12.37 24.24
C ILE A 371 -5.52 11.90 24.21
N TYR A 372 -4.85 12.03 23.07
CA TYR A 372 -3.41 11.73 22.93
C TYR A 372 -2.55 12.75 23.65
N TYR A 373 -2.91 14.04 23.57
CA TYR A 373 -2.24 15.09 24.30
C TYR A 373 -2.44 14.93 25.81
N LEU A 374 -3.65 14.60 26.25
CA LEU A 374 -3.94 14.33 27.66
C LEU A 374 -3.15 13.13 28.19
N LEU A 375 -3.02 12.06 27.39
CA LEU A 375 -2.20 10.90 27.75
C LEU A 375 -0.73 11.29 27.94
N TRP A 376 -0.19 12.09 27.03
CA TRP A 376 1.17 12.60 27.12
C TRP A 376 1.37 13.51 28.35
N ASP A 377 0.40 14.39 28.64
CA ASP A 377 0.38 15.23 29.82
C ASP A 377 0.47 14.39 31.11
N PHE A 378 -0.33 13.33 31.21
CA PHE A 378 -0.26 12.42 32.35
C PHE A 378 1.08 11.70 32.48
N GLY A 379 1.56 11.10 31.39
CA GLY A 379 2.78 10.28 31.43
C GLY A 379 4.08 11.10 31.60
N PHE A 380 4.16 12.26 30.94
CA PHE A 380 5.42 12.99 30.78
C PHE A 380 5.44 14.36 31.45
N SER A 381 4.31 15.08 31.54
CA SER A 381 4.27 16.37 32.23
C SER A 381 4.07 16.18 33.73
N THR A 382 3.06 15.41 34.13
CA THR A 382 2.80 15.12 35.56
C THR A 382 3.66 13.99 36.12
N MET A 383 4.42 13.29 35.25
CA MET A 383 5.23 12.11 35.58
C MET A 383 4.44 11.03 36.34
N SER A 384 3.13 10.93 36.12
CA SER A 384 2.27 9.93 36.77
C SER A 384 2.13 8.72 35.85
N VAL A 385 2.98 7.71 36.08
CA VAL A 385 3.00 6.48 35.28
C VAL A 385 1.68 5.75 35.38
N GLY A 386 1.14 5.61 36.60
CA GLY A 386 -0.15 4.95 36.81
C GLY A 386 -1.29 5.57 36.01
N TRP A 387 -1.35 6.92 35.99
CA TRP A 387 -2.37 7.63 35.24
C TRP A 387 -2.15 7.58 33.73
N GLY A 388 -0.90 7.72 33.29
CA GLY A 388 -0.53 7.56 31.89
C GLY A 388 -0.90 6.16 31.38
N SER A 389 -0.46 5.12 32.08
CA SER A 389 -0.77 3.73 31.78
C SER A 389 -2.27 3.44 31.78
N ALA A 390 -3.01 3.85 32.81
CA ALA A 390 -4.46 3.65 32.86
C ALA A 390 -5.19 4.36 31.70
N SER A 391 -4.78 5.60 31.38
CA SER A 391 -5.33 6.35 30.25
C SER A 391 -5.02 5.67 28.91
N ALA A 392 -3.80 5.13 28.74
CA ALA A 392 -3.41 4.38 27.55
C ALA A 392 -4.24 3.11 27.37
N VAL A 393 -4.53 2.40 28.46
CA VAL A 393 -5.38 1.19 28.45
C VAL A 393 -6.82 1.53 28.08
N ILE A 394 -7.40 2.59 28.67
CA ILE A 394 -8.75 3.06 28.32
C ILE A 394 -8.82 3.41 26.83
N LEU A 395 -7.81 4.11 26.33
CA LEU A 395 -7.69 4.46 24.92
C LEU A 395 -7.59 3.24 24.01
N PHE A 396 -6.71 2.29 24.34
CA PHE A 396 -6.51 1.06 23.59
C PHE A 396 -7.83 0.26 23.48
N LEU A 397 -8.54 0.09 24.60
CA LEU A 397 -9.83 -0.59 24.60
C LEU A 397 -10.89 0.18 23.83
N GLY A 398 -10.98 1.50 24.03
CA GLY A 398 -11.96 2.36 23.34
C GLY A 398 -11.78 2.35 21.83
N PHE A 399 -10.57 2.63 21.33
CA PHE A 399 -10.26 2.55 19.91
C PHE A 399 -10.30 1.12 19.38
N GLY A 400 -10.00 0.11 20.19
CA GLY A 400 -10.14 -1.31 19.83
C GLY A 400 -11.59 -1.69 19.55
N VAL A 401 -12.54 -1.24 20.37
CA VAL A 401 -13.98 -1.42 20.12
C VAL A 401 -14.42 -0.70 18.86
N ILE A 402 -13.98 0.55 18.66
CA ILE A 402 -14.28 1.31 17.44
C ILE A 402 -13.72 0.59 16.21
N ALA A 403 -12.46 0.14 16.24
CA ALA A 403 -11.84 -0.60 15.16
C ALA A 403 -12.61 -1.89 14.84
N PHE A 404 -12.96 -2.67 15.86
CA PHE A 404 -13.75 -3.89 15.68
C PHE A 404 -15.10 -3.63 15.00
N VAL A 405 -15.83 -2.60 15.43
CA VAL A 405 -17.10 -2.20 14.81
C VAL A 405 -16.88 -1.76 13.37
N LEU A 406 -15.88 -0.92 13.12
CA LEU A 406 -15.57 -0.43 11.78
C LEU A 406 -15.20 -1.58 10.83
N PHE A 407 -14.30 -2.48 11.21
CA PHE A 407 -13.93 -3.63 10.36
C PHE A 407 -15.12 -4.52 10.05
N ARG A 408 -16.01 -4.74 11.03
CA ARG A 408 -17.23 -5.53 10.79
C ARG A 408 -18.21 -4.84 9.85
N LEU A 409 -18.22 -3.51 9.79
CA LEU A 409 -18.95 -2.74 8.78
C LEU A 409 -18.27 -2.84 7.41
N ILE A 410 -16.94 -2.77 7.35
CA ILE A 410 -16.18 -2.94 6.10
C ILE A 410 -16.52 -4.27 5.45
N ASP A 411 -16.44 -5.37 6.19
CA ASP A 411 -16.72 -6.71 5.66
C ASP A 411 -18.15 -6.83 5.09
N ARG A 412 -19.09 -6.03 5.59
CA ARG A 412 -20.48 -6.03 5.15
C ARG A 412 -20.75 -5.14 3.94
N TYR A 413 -20.02 -4.04 3.80
CA TYR A 413 -20.30 -2.98 2.81
C TYR A 413 -19.22 -2.83 1.72
N SER A 414 -18.08 -3.49 1.84
CA SER A 414 -17.04 -3.47 0.82
C SER A 414 -17.43 -4.32 -0.38
N PHE A 415 -17.64 -3.64 -1.51
CA PHE A 415 -17.79 -4.30 -2.80
C PHE A 415 -16.40 -4.73 -3.27
N HIS A 416 -16.20 -6.03 -3.44
CA HIS A 416 -15.00 -6.58 -4.04
C HIS A 416 -15.37 -7.03 -5.46
N ASP A 417 -14.68 -6.50 -6.48
CA ASP A 417 -14.70 -7.13 -7.80
C ASP A 417 -14.06 -8.50 -7.65
N ASN A 418 -14.86 -9.56 -7.74
CA ASN A 418 -14.40 -10.93 -7.90
C ASN A 418 -14.61 -11.35 -9.35
#